data_AF-A0A3L6PK97-F1
#
_entry.id   AF-A0A3L6PK97-F1
#
_cell.length_a   1.000
_cell.length_b   1.000
_cell.length_c   1.000
_cell.angle_alpha   90.00
_cell.angle_beta   90.00
_cell.angle_gamma   90.00
#
_symmetry.space_group_name_H-M   'P 1'
#
loop_
_entity.id
_entity.type
_entity.pdbx_description
1 polymer ?
#
loop_
_entity_poly.entity_id
_entity_poly.type
_entity_poly.pdbx_seq_one_letter_code
_entity_poly.pdbx_strand_id
1 'polypeptide(L)' 'MGSGRSSGSDHDPVLPPGYRFYPTEEELLGYYLRHRLAGTRPQVEHFIPVVDIYSYHPAQLQASQAR' A
#
# COMPACT_ATOMS: atom_id res chain seq x y z
N MET A 1 -8.15 -14.51 -35.81
CA MET A 1 -6.97 -13.71 -35.40
C MET A 1 -7.32 -13.09 -34.06
N GLY A 2 -6.87 -13.65 -32.93
CA GLY A 2 -5.53 -13.42 -32.37
C GLY A 2 -5.62 -12.22 -31.40
N SER A 3 -6.00 -12.47 -30.14
CA SER A 3 -5.11 -12.42 -28.97
C SER A 3 -4.74 -11.01 -28.51
N GLY A 4 -5.15 -10.65 -27.30
CA GLY A 4 -4.68 -9.46 -26.60
C GLY A 4 -5.21 -9.44 -25.17
N ARG A 5 -4.58 -10.25 -24.31
CA ARG A 5 -4.87 -10.37 -22.88
C ARG A 5 -4.64 -9.01 -22.21
N SER A 6 -5.71 -8.35 -21.78
CA SER A 6 -5.61 -7.29 -20.77
C SER A 6 -5.38 -7.97 -19.41
N SER A 7 -4.14 -8.41 -19.19
CA SER A 7 -3.65 -8.83 -17.88
C SER A 7 -3.48 -7.58 -17.01
N GLY A 8 -4.58 -6.91 -16.66
CA GLY A 8 -4.62 -6.02 -15.51
C GLY A 8 -4.64 -6.90 -14.27
N SER A 9 -3.72 -6.67 -13.35
CA SER A 9 -3.53 -7.40 -12.10
C SER A 9 -4.85 -7.54 -11.31
N ASP A 10 -5.40 -8.75 -11.31
CA ASP A 10 -6.69 -9.18 -10.75
C ASP A 10 -6.72 -9.23 -9.20
N HIS A 11 -5.94 -8.40 -8.51
CA HIS A 11 -5.74 -8.54 -7.05
C HIS A 11 -5.92 -7.30 -6.19
N ASP A 12 -6.26 -6.14 -6.78
CA ASP A 12 -6.71 -5.00 -5.98
C ASP A 12 -8.24 -4.95 -5.98
N PRO A 13 -8.90 -5.13 -4.82
CA PRO A 13 -10.35 -5.07 -4.75
C PRO A 13 -10.82 -3.69 -5.20
N VAL A 14 -11.85 -3.64 -6.07
CA VAL A 14 -12.50 -2.39 -6.43
C VAL A 14 -13.20 -1.84 -5.20
N LEU A 15 -12.60 -0.82 -4.59
CA LEU A 15 -13.13 -0.18 -3.39
C LEU A 15 -14.25 0.81 -3.77
N PRO A 16 -15.35 0.88 -2.99
CA PRO A 16 -16.40 1.87 -3.23
C PRO A 16 -15.86 3.30 -3.18
N PRO A 17 -16.46 4.24 -3.95
CA PRO A 17 -16.12 5.66 -3.85
C PRO A 17 -16.18 6.15 -2.40
N GLY A 18 -15.13 6.85 -1.96
CA GLY A 18 -15.03 7.38 -0.59
C GLY A 18 -14.34 6.46 0.42
N TYR A 19 -14.06 5.20 0.07
CA TYR A 19 -13.20 4.36 0.90
C TYR A 19 -11.77 4.93 0.91
N ARG A 20 -11.21 5.08 2.11
CA ARG A 20 -9.89 5.65 2.33
C ARG A 20 -9.18 4.89 3.43
N PHE A 21 -7.86 4.95 3.38
CA PHE A 21 -7.03 4.47 4.46
C PHE A 21 -7.15 5.40 5.68
N TYR A 22 -7.83 4.94 6.72
CA TYR A 22 -8.04 5.69 7.97
C TYR A 22 -8.01 4.74 9.19
N PRO A 23 -6.87 4.08 9.46
CA PRO A 23 -6.77 3.11 10.55
C PRO A 23 -6.76 3.77 11.93
N THR A 24 -7.16 3.03 12.97
CA THR A 24 -6.94 3.42 14.37
C THR A 24 -5.49 3.14 14.80
N GLU A 25 -5.09 3.63 15.98
CA GLU A 25 -3.77 3.35 16.56
C GLU A 25 -3.56 1.85 16.81
N GLU A 26 -4.59 1.17 17.32
CA GLU A 26 -4.56 -0.27 17.57
C GLU A 26 -4.40 -1.06 16.27
N GLU A 27 -5.04 -0.62 15.18
CA GLU A 27 -4.89 -1.24 13.87
C GLU A 27 -3.49 -1.01 13.30
N LEU A 28 -2.95 0.22 13.40
CA LEU A 28 -1.59 0.54 12.97
C LEU A 28 -0.54 -0.37 13.64
N LEU A 29 -0.64 -0.56 14.95
CA LEU A 29 0.32 -1.35 15.72
C LEU A 29 0.04 -2.85 15.62
N GLY A 30 -1.17 -3.25 15.95
CA GLY A 30 -1.58 -4.65 16.10
C GLY A 30 -1.76 -5.38 14.79
N TYR A 31 -2.12 -4.66 13.72
CA TYR A 31 -2.28 -5.22 12.39
C TYR A 31 -1.11 -4.85 11.47
N TYR A 32 -0.94 -3.58 11.10
CA TYR A 32 0.00 -3.22 10.02
C TYR A 32 1.46 -3.46 10.41
N LEU A 33 1.92 -2.88 11.52
CA LEU A 33 3.30 -3.02 11.96
C LEU A 33 3.64 -4.47 12.31
N ARG A 34 2.77 -5.15 13.06
CA ARG A 34 2.95 -6.55 13.44
C ARG A 34 3.12 -7.48 12.23
N HIS A 35 2.26 -7.37 11.22
CA HIS A 35 2.34 -8.24 10.05
C HIS A 35 3.52 -7.89 9.15
N ARG A 36 3.91 -6.62 9.06
CA ARG A 36 5.14 -6.19 8.37
C ARG A 36 6.37 -6.84 8.99
N LEU A 37 6.53 -6.74 10.32
CA LEU A 37 7.68 -7.32 11.03
C LEU A 37 7.72 -8.85 10.94
N ALA A 38 6.54 -9.49 10.94
CA ALA A 38 6.44 -10.94 10.83
C ALA A 38 6.56 -11.44 9.37
N GLY A 39 6.53 -10.57 8.36
CA GLY A 39 6.54 -10.94 6.94
C GLY A 39 5.32 -11.78 6.51
N THR A 40 4.21 -11.70 7.24
CA THR A 40 3.05 -12.60 7.07
C THR A 40 1.97 -12.04 6.14
N ARG A 41 1.98 -10.75 5.83
CA ARG A 41 1.05 -10.10 4.89
C ARG A 41 1.77 -9.07 4.02
N PRO A 42 2.30 -9.47 2.85
CA PRO A 42 2.99 -8.55 1.94
C PRO A 42 2.09 -7.42 1.42
N GLN A 43 0.76 -7.62 1.42
CA GLN A 43 -0.22 -6.60 1.00
C GLN A 43 -0.21 -5.36 1.89
N VAL A 44 0.33 -5.44 3.12
CA VAL A 44 0.50 -4.27 4.00
C VAL A 44 1.34 -3.19 3.33
N GLU A 45 2.32 -3.58 2.51
CA GLU A 45 3.22 -2.64 1.83
C GLU A 45 2.51 -1.83 0.72
N HIS A 46 1.36 -2.30 0.22
CA HIS A 46 0.53 -1.53 -0.72
C HIS A 46 -0.11 -0.31 -0.03
N PHE A 47 -0.38 -0.41 1.29
CA PHE A 47 -0.98 0.66 2.07
C PHE A 47 0.06 1.54 2.77
N ILE A 48 1.11 0.91 3.32
CA ILE A 48 2.22 1.58 4.01
C ILE A 48 3.54 1.15 3.36
N PRO A 49 4.00 1.86 2.32
CA PRO A 49 5.21 1.53 1.58
C PRO A 49 6.47 1.72 2.42
N VAL A 50 7.48 0.87 2.16
CA VAL A 50 8.76 0.92 2.84
C VAL A 50 9.65 1.98 2.20
N VAL A 51 10.00 3.01 2.96
CA VAL A 51 10.92 4.06 2.54
C VAL A 51 11.87 4.43 3.67
N ASP A 52 13.11 4.74 3.33
CA ASP A 52 14.04 5.36 4.26
C ASP A 52 13.68 6.84 4.45
N ILE A 53 12.88 7.13 5.46
CA ILE A 53 12.33 8.46 5.71
C ILE A 53 13.38 9.55 5.92
N TYR A 54 14.60 9.19 6.35
CA TYR A 54 15.65 10.17 6.65
C TYR A 54 16.44 10.59 5.41
N SER A 55 16.30 9.86 4.31
CA SER A 55 16.96 10.16 3.04
C SER A 55 16.19 11.19 2.18
N TYR A 56 15.01 11.63 2.61
CA TYR A 56 14.14 12.53 1.83
C TYR A 56 13.76 13.79 2.60
N HIS A 57 13.61 14.90 1.87
CA HIS A 57 12.91 16.08 2.39
C HIS A 57 11.41 15.75 2.55
N PRO A 58 10.72 16.21 3.61
CA PRO A 58 9.31 15.86 3.85
C PRO A 58 8.38 16.08 2.65
N ALA A 59 8.58 17.15 1.88
CA ALA A 59 7.79 17.44 0.68
C ALA A 59 7.98 16.41 -0.46
N GLN A 60 9.10 15.68 -0.48
CA GLN A 60 9.39 14.65 -1.49
C GLN A 60 8.65 13.34 -1.20
N LEU A 61 8.27 13.08 0.05
CA LEU A 61 7.59 11.85 0.46
C LEU A 61 6.17 11.71 -0.14
N GLN A 62 5.50 12.83 -0.44
CA GLN A 62 4.21 12.80 -1.12
C GLN A 62 4.35 12.53 -2.63
N ALA A 63 5.38 13.09 -3.26
CA ALA A 63 5.64 12.92 -4.69
C ALA A 63 6.11 11.51 -5.03
N SER A 64 6.78 10.81 -4.10
CA SER A 64 7.25 9.43 -4.32
C SER A 64 6.12 8.39 -4.33
N GLN A 65 4.90 8.74 -3.90
CA GLN A 65 3.75 7.84 -3.81
C GLN A 65 2.77 7.92 -5.00
N ALA A 66 3.07 8.73 -6.02
CA ALA A 66 2.15 9.04 -7.11
C ALA A 66 2.27 8.11 -8.34
N ARG A 67 2.61 6.83 -8.16
CA ARG A 67 2.71 5.85 -9.27
C ARG A 67 1.71 4.73 -9.17
#